data_AF-A0A1A8N1S1-F1
#
_entry.id   AF-A0A1A8N1S1-F1
#
_cell.length_a   1.000
_cell.length_b   1.000
_cell.length_c   1.000
_cell.angle_alpha   90.00
_cell.angle_beta   90.00
_cell.angle_gamma   90.00
#
_symmetry.space_group_name_H-M   'P 1'
#
loop_
_entity.id
_entity.type
_entity.pdbx_description
1 polymer ?
#
loop_
_entity_poly.entity_id
_entity_poly.type
_entity_poly.pdbx_seq_one_letter_code
_entity_poly.pdbx_strand_id
1 'polypeptide(L)'
;MFMLAGIVVLHITTVILLLVATIDNAWWITGTASTDLWGRWELTSSNWHYYNLQKYPQDYLQSVQGTAVLACVFTILALFVFLAQLFTLPKGQRFIFTGILQLIACLCIMTAASVYTAKFHTNDDTKGGYGHSYILAWISFVLTLLLTVTYLILRKSE
;
A
#
# COMPACT_ATOMS: atom_id res chain seq x y z
N MET A 1 8.31 -13.98 -23.29
CA MET A 1 7.35 -14.74 -22.47
C MET A 1 7.68 -14.66 -20.98
N PHE A 2 8.90 -15.03 -20.56
CA PHE A 2 9.31 -14.99 -19.14
C PHE A 2 9.22 -13.59 -18.49
N MET A 3 9.62 -12.52 -19.19
CA MET A 3 9.52 -11.15 -18.66
C MET A 3 8.09 -10.74 -18.31
N LEU A 4 7.13 -11.04 -19.18
CA LEU A 4 5.72 -10.70 -18.97
C LEU A 4 5.12 -11.48 -17.80
N ALA A 5 5.43 -12.78 -17.70
CA ALA A 5 5.01 -13.60 -16.56
C ALA A 5 5.58 -13.05 -15.24
N GLY A 6 6.84 -12.61 -15.24
CA GLY A 6 7.46 -11.96 -14.08
C GLY A 6 6.73 -10.68 -13.65
N ILE A 7 6.27 -9.86 -14.60
CA ILE A 7 5.51 -8.63 -14.31
C ILE A 7 4.14 -8.96 -13.69
N VAL A 8 3.44 -9.99 -14.22
CA VAL A 8 2.16 -10.44 -13.63
C VAL A 8 2.36 -10.87 -12.18
N VAL A 9 3.37 -11.71 -11.91
CA VAL A 9 3.68 -12.18 -10.55
C VAL A 9 4.01 -11.01 -9.63
N LEU A 10 4.88 -10.10 -10.07
CA LEU A 10 5.25 -8.90 -9.33
C LEU A 10 4.04 -8.03 -8.99
N HIS A 11 3.11 -7.86 -9.94
CA HIS A 11 1.88 -7.11 -9.74
C HIS A 11 0.97 -7.78 -8.70
N ILE A 12 0.75 -9.09 -8.81
CA ILE A 12 -0.05 -9.85 -7.83
C ILE A 12 0.57 -9.76 -6.44
N THR A 13 1.90 -9.93 -6.32
CA THR A 13 2.61 -9.75 -5.05
C THR A 13 2.38 -8.35 -4.49
N THR A 14 2.47 -7.32 -5.32
CA THR A 14 2.25 -5.93 -4.91
C THR A 14 0.83 -5.71 -4.38
N VAL A 15 -0.19 -6.29 -5.05
CA VAL A 15 -1.59 -6.25 -4.59
C VAL A 15 -1.73 -6.89 -3.21
N ILE A 16 -1.17 -8.09 -3.02
CA ILE A 16 -1.24 -8.81 -1.74
C ILE A 16 -0.58 -8.00 -0.63
N LEU A 17 0.62 -7.46 -0.86
CA LEU A 17 1.34 -6.68 0.15
C LEU A 17 0.60 -5.38 0.50
N LEU A 18 -0.03 -4.71 -0.47
CA LEU A 18 -0.86 -3.53 -0.21
C LEU A 18 -2.10 -3.87 0.62
N LEU A 19 -2.76 -5.00 0.34
CA LEU A 19 -3.91 -5.46 1.11
C LEU A 19 -3.51 -5.82 2.55
N VAL A 20 -2.41 -6.57 2.73
CA VAL A 20 -1.89 -6.89 4.07
C VAL A 20 -1.49 -5.63 4.81
N ALA A 21 -0.76 -4.72 4.17
CA ALA A 21 -0.40 -3.44 4.77
C ALA A 21 -1.64 -2.63 5.16
N THR A 22 -2.75 -2.70 4.42
CA THR A 22 -3.94 -1.90 4.72
C THR A 22 -4.83 -2.55 5.79
N ILE A 23 -4.87 -3.88 5.89
CA ILE A 23 -5.83 -4.61 6.73
C ILE A 23 -5.20 -5.09 8.04
N ASP A 24 -3.94 -5.53 8.01
CA ASP A 24 -3.35 -6.23 9.15
C ASP A 24 -2.96 -5.29 10.30
N ASN A 25 -3.12 -5.78 11.53
CA ASN A 25 -3.23 -4.94 12.71
C ASN A 25 -1.88 -4.51 13.31
N ALA A 26 -0.92 -4.07 12.49
CA ALA A 26 0.49 -3.96 12.87
C ALA A 26 1.25 -2.81 12.19
N TRP A 27 0.69 -1.60 12.18
CA TRP A 27 1.42 -0.39 11.76
C TRP A 27 2.35 0.14 12.85
N TRP A 28 1.89 0.07 14.11
CA TRP A 28 2.69 0.44 15.27
C TRP A 28 2.50 -0.57 16.39
N ILE A 29 3.59 -1.03 16.98
CA ILE A 29 3.60 -2.08 17.99
C ILE A 29 4.33 -1.58 19.23
N THR A 30 3.77 -1.88 20.39
CA THR A 30 4.37 -1.71 21.71
C THR A 30 4.32 -3.04 22.44
N GLY A 31 4.97 -3.16 23.60
CA GLY A 31 4.95 -4.42 24.38
C GLY A 31 3.54 -4.89 24.81
N THR A 32 2.56 -3.99 24.83
CA THR A 32 1.19 -4.28 25.31
C THR A 32 0.10 -3.79 24.36
N ALA A 33 0.44 -3.27 23.18
CA ALA A 33 -0.56 -2.81 22.22
C ALA A 33 -0.08 -2.91 20.77
N SER A 34 -1.01 -3.19 19.86
CA SER A 34 -0.80 -3.23 18.42
C SER A 34 -1.84 -2.35 17.73
N THR A 35 -1.37 -1.37 16.98
CA THR A 35 -2.19 -0.34 16.33
C THR A 35 -2.12 -0.51 14.82
N ASP A 36 -3.25 -0.33 14.17
CA ASP A 36 -3.39 -0.37 12.72
C ASP A 36 -4.05 0.90 12.18
N LEU A 37 -4.48 0.88 10.92
CA LEU A 37 -5.11 2.04 10.30
C LEU A 37 -6.54 2.28 10.77
N TRP A 38 -7.22 1.26 11.29
CA TRP A 38 -8.64 1.22 11.64
C TRP A 38 -8.90 1.20 13.15
N GLY A 39 -7.98 0.63 13.92
CA GLY A 39 -8.14 0.38 15.34
C GLY A 39 -6.84 0.09 16.08
N ARG A 40 -7.01 -0.18 17.36
CA ARG A 40 -5.92 -0.55 18.26
C ARG A 40 -6.34 -1.68 19.17
N TRP A 41 -5.49 -2.68 19.26
CA TRP A 41 -5.55 -3.73 20.25
C TRP A 41 -4.67 -3.35 21.44
N GLU A 42 -5.23 -3.40 22.65
CA GLU A 42 -4.49 -3.18 23.90
C GLU A 42 -4.69 -4.36 24.85
N LEU A 43 -3.61 -4.77 25.50
CA LEU A 43 -3.58 -5.85 26.48
C LEU A 43 -3.85 -5.25 27.87
N THR A 44 -5.05 -5.49 28.40
CA THR A 44 -5.46 -5.06 29.73
C THR A 44 -5.83 -6.27 30.57
N SER A 45 -5.22 -6.43 31.74
CA SER A 45 -5.51 -7.53 32.67
C SER A 45 -5.44 -8.92 32.02
N SER A 46 -4.43 -9.15 31.17
CA SER A 46 -4.20 -10.39 30.40
C SER A 46 -5.21 -10.72 29.30
N ASN A 47 -6.10 -9.78 28.95
CA ASN A 47 -7.04 -9.92 27.84
C ASN A 47 -6.81 -8.84 26.78
N TRP A 48 -6.99 -9.21 25.51
CA TRP A 48 -6.90 -8.28 24.38
C TRP A 48 -8.24 -7.59 24.17
N HIS A 49 -8.22 -6.26 24.16
CA HIS A 49 -9.39 -5.42 23.90
C HIS A 49 -9.15 -4.55 22.67
N TYR A 50 -10.16 -4.46 21.81
CA TYR A 50 -10.13 -3.64 20.60
C TYR A 50 -10.78 -2.28 20.86
N TYR A 51 -10.07 -1.22 20.50
CA TYR A 51 -10.50 0.16 20.65
C TYR A 51 -10.42 0.90 19.31
N ASN A 52 -11.33 1.86 19.13
CA ASN A 52 -11.26 2.79 18.01
C ASN A 52 -10.15 3.83 18.23
N LEU A 53 -9.61 4.35 17.12
CA LEU A 53 -8.53 5.34 17.08
C LEU A 53 -9.02 6.76 17.47
N GLN A 54 -9.58 6.93 18.66
CA GLN A 54 -10.12 8.23 19.12
C GLN A 54 -9.04 9.26 19.49
N LYS A 55 -7.80 8.82 19.78
CA LYS A 55 -6.72 9.71 20.24
C LYS A 55 -6.01 10.46 19.08
N TYR A 56 -6.17 10.03 17.84
CA TYR A 56 -5.46 10.63 16.70
C TYR A 56 -6.26 11.78 16.07
N PRO A 57 -5.59 12.85 15.59
CA PRO A 57 -6.27 13.89 14.82
C PRO A 57 -6.90 13.25 13.58
N GLN A 58 -8.24 13.38 13.48
CA GLN A 58 -9.01 12.68 12.45
C GLN A 58 -8.53 13.00 11.03
N ASP A 59 -8.10 14.24 10.79
CA ASP A 59 -7.69 14.72 9.46
C ASP A 59 -6.50 13.91 8.89
N TYR A 60 -5.48 13.64 9.71
CA TYR A 60 -4.32 12.87 9.26
C TYR A 60 -4.65 11.38 9.13
N LEU A 61 -5.43 10.84 10.06
CA LEU A 61 -5.81 9.42 10.04
C LEU A 61 -6.66 9.09 8.83
N GLN A 62 -7.68 9.90 8.53
CA GLN A 62 -8.52 9.73 7.35
C GLN A 62 -7.72 9.87 6.06
N SER A 63 -6.73 10.76 6.03
CA SER A 63 -5.83 10.90 4.88
C SER A 63 -5.02 9.61 4.65
N VAL A 64 -4.45 9.00 5.69
CA VAL A 64 -3.70 7.74 5.59
C VAL A 64 -4.63 6.59 5.17
N GLN A 65 -5.80 6.46 5.80
CA GLN A 65 -6.79 5.43 5.48
C GLN A 65 -7.27 5.54 4.02
N GLY A 66 -7.68 6.73 3.60
CA GLY A 66 -8.19 6.98 2.26
C GLY A 66 -7.13 6.72 1.19
N THR A 67 -5.89 7.18 1.40
CA THR A 67 -4.81 6.95 0.45
C THR A 67 -4.34 5.49 0.41
N ALA A 68 -4.35 4.76 1.53
CA ALA A 68 -4.07 3.31 1.53
C ALA A 68 -5.12 2.51 0.75
N VAL A 69 -6.41 2.81 0.94
CA VAL A 69 -7.51 2.17 0.19
C VAL A 69 -7.42 2.51 -1.30
N LEU A 70 -7.18 3.77 -1.65
CA LEU A 70 -7.02 4.17 -3.05
C LEU A 70 -5.83 3.46 -3.70
N ALA A 71 -4.71 3.27 -3.00
CA ALA A 71 -3.58 2.50 -3.52
C ALA A 71 -3.97 1.06 -3.87
N CYS A 72 -4.73 0.39 -3.00
CA CYS A 72 -5.26 -0.96 -3.26
C CYS A 72 -6.17 -0.98 -4.49
N VAL A 73 -7.12 -0.05 -4.57
CA VAL A 73 -8.08 0.03 -5.68
C VAL A 73 -7.35 0.27 -7.01
N PHE A 74 -6.48 1.27 -7.07
CA PHE A 74 -5.79 1.62 -8.31
C PHE A 74 -4.83 0.53 -8.78
N THR A 75 -4.12 -0.17 -7.89
CA THR A 75 -3.25 -1.29 -8.31
C THR A 75 -4.07 -2.47 -8.83
N ILE A 76 -5.23 -2.76 -8.22
CA ILE A 76 -6.13 -3.83 -8.70
C ILE A 76 -6.70 -3.47 -10.08
N LEU A 77 -7.16 -2.23 -10.25
CA LEU A 77 -7.62 -1.74 -11.56
C LEU A 77 -6.49 -1.78 -12.60
N ALA A 78 -5.27 -1.40 -12.23
CA ALA A 78 -4.10 -1.48 -13.11
C ALA A 78 -3.85 -2.93 -13.55
N LEU A 79 -3.97 -3.92 -12.67
CA LEU A 79 -3.84 -5.34 -13.03
C LEU A 79 -4.91 -5.78 -14.04
N PHE A 80 -6.18 -5.42 -13.84
CA PHE A 80 -7.23 -5.77 -14.79
C PHE A 80 -7.03 -5.10 -16.15
N VAL A 81 -6.68 -3.81 -16.15
CA VAL A 81 -6.37 -3.08 -17.38
C VAL A 81 -5.16 -3.70 -18.06
N PHE A 82 -4.11 -4.08 -17.33
CA PHE A 82 -2.94 -4.75 -17.88
C PHE A 82 -3.29 -6.04 -18.61
N LEU A 83 -4.10 -6.89 -17.97
CA LEU A 83 -4.56 -8.14 -18.55
C LEU A 83 -5.43 -7.90 -19.80
N ALA A 84 -6.32 -6.92 -19.76
CA ALA A 84 -7.12 -6.54 -20.94
C ALA A 84 -6.23 -6.01 -22.07
N GLN A 85 -5.24 -5.16 -21.78
CA GLN A 85 -4.31 -4.64 -22.78
C GLN A 85 -3.43 -5.72 -23.40
N LEU A 86 -3.16 -6.80 -22.67
CA LEU A 86 -2.37 -7.93 -23.16
C LEU A 86 -3.09 -8.71 -24.28
N PHE A 87 -4.40 -8.90 -24.16
CA PHE A 87 -5.19 -9.69 -25.11
C PHE A 87 -5.88 -8.86 -26.20
N THR A 88 -6.21 -7.59 -25.94
CA THR A 88 -7.14 -6.83 -26.79
C THR A 88 -6.48 -5.77 -27.69
N LEU A 89 -5.29 -5.23 -27.35
CA LEU A 89 -4.70 -4.09 -28.07
C LEU A 89 -3.58 -4.50 -29.05
N PRO A 90 -3.51 -3.88 -30.26
CA PRO A 90 -2.35 -3.99 -31.15
C PRO A 90 -1.08 -3.39 -30.53
N LYS A 91 0.09 -3.89 -30.95
CA LYS A 91 1.40 -3.76 -30.28
C LYS A 91 1.79 -2.34 -29.82
N GLY A 92 1.44 -1.28 -30.55
CA GLY A 92 1.97 0.08 -30.32
C GLY A 92 1.34 0.98 -29.24
N GLN A 93 0.23 0.60 -28.58
CA GLN A 93 -0.38 1.41 -27.49
C GLN A 93 -0.43 0.69 -26.13
N ARG A 94 0.29 -0.42 -25.99
CA ARG A 94 0.19 -1.27 -24.81
C ARG A 94 0.77 -0.55 -23.58
N PHE A 95 0.05 -0.66 -22.46
CA PHE A 95 0.53 -0.38 -21.09
C PHE A 95 0.56 1.08 -20.57
N ILE A 96 0.19 2.10 -21.36
CA ILE A 96 0.13 3.49 -20.85
C ILE A 96 -0.90 3.64 -19.73
N PHE A 97 -2.14 3.21 -19.98
CA PHE A 97 -3.22 3.30 -18.98
C PHE A 97 -2.90 2.52 -17.71
N THR A 98 -2.36 1.30 -17.86
CA THR A 98 -1.86 0.50 -16.74
C THR A 98 -0.80 1.27 -15.94
N GLY A 99 0.20 1.85 -16.63
CA GLY A 99 1.27 2.61 -15.98
C GLY A 99 0.78 3.85 -15.23
N ILE A 100 -0.21 4.58 -15.77
CA ILE A 100 -0.82 5.74 -15.10
C ILE A 100 -1.55 5.31 -13.83
N LEU A 101 -2.39 4.26 -13.90
CA LEU A 101 -3.10 3.74 -12.73
C LEU A 101 -2.11 3.26 -11.66
N GLN A 102 -1.04 2.58 -12.08
CA GLN A 102 0.00 2.12 -11.16
C GLN A 102 0.78 3.28 -10.53
N LEU A 103 1.03 4.36 -11.29
CA LEU A 103 1.66 5.57 -10.76
C LEU A 103 0.78 6.24 -9.70
N ILE A 104 -0.54 6.31 -9.94
CA ILE A 104 -1.48 6.85 -8.95
C ILE A 104 -1.46 5.99 -7.68
N ALA A 105 -1.50 4.66 -7.81
CA ALA A 105 -1.39 3.75 -6.67
C ALA A 105 -0.08 3.97 -5.89
N CYS A 106 1.04 4.14 -6.59
CA CYS A 106 2.35 4.43 -6.03
C CYS A 106 2.36 5.73 -5.20
N LEU A 107 1.78 6.81 -5.75
CA LEU A 107 1.70 8.09 -5.05
C LEU A 107 0.78 8.02 -3.82
N CYS A 108 -0.32 7.27 -3.92
CA CYS A 108 -1.25 7.05 -2.81
C CYS A 108 -0.56 6.33 -1.63
N ILE A 109 0.11 5.19 -1.85
CA ILE A 109 0.76 4.47 -0.75
C ILE A 109 1.96 5.24 -0.17
N MET A 110 2.72 5.96 -1.02
CA MET A 110 3.79 6.85 -0.56
C MET A 110 3.24 7.95 0.37
N THR A 111 2.09 8.53 0.02
CA THR A 111 1.42 9.55 0.83
C THR A 111 0.96 8.97 2.17
N ALA A 112 0.31 7.80 2.16
CA ALA A 112 -0.12 7.11 3.38
C ALA A 112 1.05 6.88 4.35
N ALA A 113 2.14 6.26 3.87
CA ALA A 113 3.31 5.96 4.69
C ALA A 113 4.04 7.23 5.17
N SER A 114 4.17 8.24 4.31
CA SER A 114 4.86 9.50 4.65
C SER A 114 4.09 10.32 5.69
N VAL A 115 2.77 10.47 5.52
CA VAL A 115 1.92 11.17 6.49
C VAL A 115 1.91 10.43 7.83
N TYR A 116 1.83 9.09 7.81
CA TYR A 116 1.91 8.28 9.02
C TYR A 116 3.23 8.55 9.77
N THR A 117 4.35 8.48 9.05
CA THR A 117 5.69 8.73 9.61
C THR A 117 5.82 10.14 10.20
N ALA A 118 5.27 11.15 9.53
CA ALA A 118 5.44 12.55 9.91
C ALA A 118 4.53 12.99 11.07
N LYS A 119 3.39 12.33 11.27
CA LYS A 119 2.33 12.81 12.17
C LYS A 119 2.03 11.87 13.33
N PHE A 120 2.32 10.59 13.19
CA PHE A 120 1.99 9.58 14.22
C PHE A 120 3.24 9.23 15.02
N HIS A 121 3.07 9.06 16.32
CA HIS A 121 4.12 8.64 17.26
C HIS A 121 5.34 9.59 17.34
N THR A 122 5.22 10.83 16.87
CA THR A 122 6.30 11.84 16.94
C THR A 122 6.47 12.46 18.33
N ASN A 123 5.43 12.43 19.16
CA ASN A 123 5.41 13.03 20.51
C ASN A 123 4.86 12.06 21.58
N ASP A 124 4.69 10.77 21.28
CA ASP A 124 4.21 9.80 22.27
C ASP A 124 5.40 9.24 23.05
N ASP A 125 5.44 9.46 24.37
CA ASP A 125 6.42 8.90 25.31
C ASP A 125 6.36 7.35 25.43
N THR A 126 5.42 6.72 24.72
CA THR A 126 5.27 5.27 24.71
C THR A 126 6.35 4.64 23.83
N LYS A 127 7.28 3.90 24.47
CA LYS A 127 8.29 3.06 23.79
C LYS A 127 7.61 2.03 22.88
N GLY A 128 7.48 2.37 21.60
CA GLY A 128 6.97 1.50 20.54
C GLY A 128 7.84 1.58 19.29
N GLY A 129 7.48 0.79 18.29
CA GLY A 129 8.18 0.78 17.01
C GLY A 129 7.24 0.49 15.84
N TYR A 130 7.71 0.79 14.63
CA TYR A 130 6.99 0.47 13.41
C TYR A 130 6.83 -1.04 13.26
N GLY A 131 5.59 -1.47 13.07
CA GLY A 131 5.25 -2.87 12.85
C GLY A 131 5.40 -3.30 11.39
N HIS A 132 5.11 -4.57 11.12
CA HIS A 132 5.34 -5.14 9.80
C HIS A 132 4.42 -4.55 8.72
N SER A 133 3.17 -4.18 9.04
CA SER A 133 2.27 -3.55 8.05
C SER A 133 2.82 -2.23 7.52
N TYR A 134 3.48 -1.44 8.38
CA TYR A 134 4.15 -0.21 7.97
C TYR A 134 5.36 -0.49 7.06
N ILE A 135 6.16 -1.50 7.37
CA ILE A 135 7.29 -1.91 6.53
C ILE A 135 6.78 -2.41 5.17
N LEU A 136 5.70 -3.19 5.16
CA LEU A 136 5.04 -3.67 3.95
C LEU A 136 4.49 -2.52 3.09
N ALA A 137 4.02 -1.42 3.68
CA ALA A 137 3.60 -0.23 2.94
C ALA A 137 4.77 0.40 2.16
N TRP A 138 5.96 0.52 2.77
CA TRP A 138 7.16 1.01 2.09
C TRP A 138 7.70 0.05 1.03
N ILE A 139 7.67 -1.25 1.29
CA ILE A 139 8.01 -2.25 0.27
C ILE A 139 7.04 -2.13 -0.91
N SER A 140 5.74 -2.01 -0.63
CA SER A 140 4.71 -1.83 -1.65
C SER A 140 4.91 -0.55 -2.47
N PHE A 141 5.34 0.55 -1.85
CA PHE A 141 5.76 1.76 -2.57
C PHE A 141 6.87 1.47 -3.59
N VAL A 142 7.94 0.78 -3.18
CA VAL A 142 9.05 0.45 -4.09
C VAL A 142 8.57 -0.45 -5.23
N LEU A 143 7.76 -1.46 -4.94
CA LEU A 143 7.26 -2.38 -5.97
C LEU A 143 6.29 -1.69 -6.94
N THR A 144 5.39 -0.83 -6.45
CA THR A 144 4.50 -0.03 -7.30
C THR A 144 5.27 0.95 -8.18
N LEU A 145 6.36 1.54 -7.69
CA LEU A 145 7.26 2.38 -8.49
C LEU A 145 7.97 1.58 -9.58
N LEU A 146 8.54 0.41 -9.24
CA LEU A 146 9.18 -0.47 -10.21
C LEU A 146 8.22 -0.94 -11.30
N LEU A 147 6.98 -1.30 -10.93
CA LEU A 147 5.93 -1.66 -11.88
C LEU A 147 5.58 -0.48 -12.79
N THR A 148 5.41 0.72 -12.24
CA THR A 148 5.18 1.95 -13.01
C THR A 148 6.27 2.17 -14.05
N VAL A 149 7.53 2.14 -13.63
CA VAL A 149 8.68 2.31 -14.54
C VAL A 149 8.69 1.22 -15.61
N THR A 150 8.43 -0.03 -15.23
CA THR A 150 8.39 -1.16 -16.17
C THR A 150 7.30 -0.98 -17.22
N TYR A 151 6.10 -0.55 -16.83
CA TYR A 151 5.01 -0.29 -17.76
C TYR A 151 5.30 0.88 -18.71
N LEU A 152 5.99 1.92 -18.24
CA LEU A 152 6.41 3.04 -19.07
C LEU A 152 7.56 2.68 -20.03
N ILE A 153 8.50 1.82 -19.62
CA ILE A 153 9.62 1.37 -20.47
C ILE A 153 9.14 0.41 -21.54
N LEU A 154 8.27 -0.55 -21.21
CA LEU A 154 7.73 -1.51 -22.17
C LEU A 154 6.98 -0.83 -23.33
N ARG A 155 6.43 0.36 -23.09
CA ARG A 155 5.86 1.21 -24.15
C ARG A 155 6.92 1.71 -25.13
N LYS A 156 8.14 2.00 -24.67
CA LYS A 156 9.20 2.63 -25.50
C LYS A 156 9.97 1.61 -26.34
N SER A 157 9.94 0.33 -26.00
CA SER A 157 10.71 -0.71 -26.68
C SER A 157 9.95 -1.46 -27.79
N GLU A 158 8.66 -1.18 -27.98
CA GLU A 158 7.88 -1.60 -29.17
C GLU A 158 7.50 -0.38 -30.01
#